data_AF-A0A960Z2D5-F1
#
_entry.id   AF-A0A960Z2D5-F1
#
_cell.length_a   1.000
_cell.length_b   1.000
_cell.length_c   1.000
_cell.angle_alpha   90.00
_cell.angle_beta   90.00
_cell.angle_gamma   90.00
#
_symmetry.space_group_name_H-M   'P 1'
#
loop_
_entity.id
_entity.type
_entity.pdbx_description
1 polymer ?
#
loop_
_entity_poly.entity_id
_entity_poly.type
_entity_poly.pdbx_seq_one_letter_code
_entity_poly.pdbx_strand_id
1 'polypeptide(L)'
;MLCSSCPKKGCKITRRLINSEYVFPSVDGEQPADIRTAWEKAIKKAGLENICFHTLRHTCASHLAMSEASTLEIAAILGHKTLAMVKRYSHLSISSMAKTLQRMNKEVLNDV
;
A
#
# COMPACT_ATOMS: atom_id res chain seq x y z
N MET A 1 -5.78 21.92 18.65
CA MET A 1 -7.14 21.52 19.05
C MET A 1 -7.16 20.01 19.24
N LEU A 2 -6.97 19.57 20.48
CA LEU A 2 -7.00 18.14 20.84
C LEU A 2 -8.46 17.72 20.95
N CYS A 3 -8.84 16.65 20.26
CA CYS A 3 -10.18 16.07 20.32
C CYS A 3 -10.35 15.40 21.71
N SER A 4 -10.85 16.17 22.66
CA SER A 4 -11.05 15.79 24.07
C SER A 4 -12.28 14.92 24.33
N SER A 5 -13.06 14.59 23.31
CA SER A 5 -14.42 14.03 23.47
C SER A 5 -14.61 12.62 22.91
N CYS A 6 -13.54 11.85 22.72
CA CYS A 6 -13.69 10.45 22.31
C CYS A 6 -13.95 9.56 23.55
N PRO A 7 -15.15 8.94 23.69
CA PRO A 7 -15.50 8.11 24.84
C PRO A 7 -14.62 6.85 24.90
N LYS A 8 -13.79 6.77 25.95
CA LYS A 8 -12.71 5.78 26.13
C LYS A 8 -13.19 4.37 26.53
N LYS A 9 -14.33 3.91 26.04
CA LYS A 9 -14.80 2.53 26.28
C LYS A 9 -14.99 1.83 24.94
N GLY A 10 -13.92 1.21 24.45
CA GLY A 10 -13.97 0.33 23.27
C GLY A 10 -13.07 0.71 22.10
N CYS A 11 -12.39 1.86 22.13
CA CYS A 11 -11.45 2.24 21.06
C CYS A 11 -10.14 1.45 21.22
N LYS A 12 -10.01 0.33 20.49
CA LYS A 12 -8.80 -0.51 20.40
C LYS A 12 -7.70 0.12 19.53
N ILE A 13 -7.77 1.41 19.27
CA ILE A 13 -6.68 2.14 18.63
C ILE A 13 -5.72 2.48 19.77
N THR A 14 -4.63 1.73 19.85
CA THR A 14 -3.58 1.92 20.84
C THR A 14 -3.23 3.40 20.88
N ARG A 15 -3.50 4.02 22.04
CA ARG A 15 -3.03 5.36 22.38
C ARG A 15 -1.55 5.41 21.97
N ARG A 16 -1.14 6.40 21.16
CA ARG A 16 0.27 6.61 20.82
C ARG A 16 1.06 6.67 22.14
N LEU A 17 1.77 5.60 22.44
CA LEU A 17 2.66 5.53 23.60
C LEU A 17 3.91 6.29 23.19
N ILE A 18 4.05 7.51 23.71
CA ILE A 18 5.17 8.40 23.37
C ILE A 18 6.48 7.84 23.97
N ASN A 19 6.37 6.92 24.94
CA ASN A 19 7.48 6.34 25.70
C ASN A 19 7.87 4.92 25.26
N SER A 20 7.42 4.44 24.09
CA SER A 20 7.85 3.13 23.56
C SER A 20 8.83 3.31 22.41
N GLU A 21 9.85 2.45 22.35
CA GLU A 21 10.80 2.39 21.22
C GLU A 21 10.12 1.97 19.90
N TYR A 22 9.00 1.25 19.99
CA TYR A 22 8.27 0.74 18.83
C TYR A 22 7.24 1.75 18.29
N VAL A 23 7.12 1.82 16.96
CA VAL A 23 6.07 2.60 16.25
C VAL A 23 4.68 2.01 16.52
N PHE A 24 4.58 0.68 16.59
CA PHE A 24 3.36 -0.04 16.92
C PHE A 24 3.60 -0.93 18.15
N PRO A 25 3.46 -0.37 19.35
CA PRO A 25 3.61 -1.14 20.59
C PRO A 25 2.36 -1.98 20.88
N SER A 26 2.57 -3.08 21.57
CA SER A 26 1.53 -3.84 22.27
C SER A 26 0.91 -3.00 23.39
N VAL A 27 -0.16 -3.50 24.01
CA VAL A 27 -0.89 -2.80 25.08
C VAL A 27 0.04 -2.40 26.23
N ASP A 28 1.06 -3.23 26.49
CA ASP A 28 2.04 -3.05 27.57
C ASP A 28 3.23 -2.15 27.19
N GLY A 29 3.36 -1.74 25.92
CA GLY A 29 4.45 -0.85 25.49
C GLY A 29 5.81 -1.51 25.26
N GLU A 30 6.03 -2.70 25.81
CA GLU A 30 7.33 -3.38 25.84
C GLU A 30 7.56 -4.33 24.66
N GLN A 31 6.52 -4.68 23.90
CA GLN A 31 6.58 -5.63 22.81
C GLN A 31 5.96 -5.05 21.54
N PRO A 32 6.36 -5.51 20.34
CA PRO A 32 5.68 -5.18 19.09
C PRO A 32 4.20 -5.63 19.12
N ALA A 33 3.32 -4.85 18.50
CA ALA A 33 1.91 -5.22 18.37
C ALA A 33 1.73 -6.47 17.48
N ASP A 34 0.83 -7.38 17.88
CA ASP A 34 0.42 -8.49 17.02
C ASP A 34 -0.50 -8.00 15.89
N ILE A 35 0.07 -7.97 14.68
CA ILE A 35 -0.62 -7.56 13.46
C ILE A 35 -1.64 -8.61 13.01
N ARG A 36 -1.41 -9.90 13.32
CA ARG A 36 -2.26 -11.00 12.84
C ARG A 36 -3.68 -10.91 13.39
N THR A 37 -3.80 -10.67 14.70
CA THR A 37 -5.11 -10.51 15.34
C THR A 37 -5.90 -9.32 14.77
N ALA A 38 -5.21 -8.22 14.42
CA ALA A 38 -5.85 -7.07 13.78
C ALA A 38 -6.28 -7.37 12.33
N TRP A 39 -5.43 -8.10 11.60
CA TRP A 39 -5.68 -8.54 10.23
C TRP A 39 -6.88 -9.46 10.12
N GLU A 40 -6.99 -10.49 10.96
CA GLU A 40 -8.12 -11.43 10.96
C GLU A 40 -9.46 -10.71 11.23
N LYS A 41 -9.47 -9.74 12.16
CA LYS A 41 -10.63 -8.89 12.43
C LYS A 41 -11.00 -8.02 11.23
N ALA A 42 -10.01 -7.46 10.54
CA ALA A 42 -10.20 -6.64 9.35
C ALA A 42 -10.79 -7.47 8.19
N ILE A 43 -10.24 -8.66 7.92
CA ILE A 43 -10.77 -9.61 6.92
C ILE A 43 -12.23 -9.94 7.24
N LYS A 44 -12.51 -10.34 8.50
CA LYS A 44 -13.86 -10.73 8.92
C LYS A 44 -14.86 -9.59 8.75
N LYS A 45 -14.44 -8.34 9.01
CA LYS A 45 -15.27 -7.15 8.81
C LYS A 45 -15.48 -6.82 7.32
N ALA A 46 -14.48 -7.06 6.48
CA ALA A 46 -14.54 -6.83 5.05
C ALA A 46 -15.29 -7.93 4.28
N GLY A 47 -15.54 -9.09 4.90
CA GLY A 47 -16.21 -10.23 4.25
C GLY A 47 -15.38 -10.86 3.14
N LEU A 48 -14.05 -10.77 3.23
CA LEU A 48 -13.13 -11.30 2.23
C LEU A 48 -12.63 -12.69 2.64
N GLU A 49 -12.46 -13.59 1.69
CA GLU A 49 -11.94 -14.94 1.92
C GLU A 49 -10.62 -15.14 1.15
N ASN A 50 -9.74 -16.01 1.66
CA ASN A 50 -8.47 -16.41 1.01
C ASN A 50 -7.48 -15.27 0.68
N ILE A 51 -7.45 -14.20 1.48
CA ILE A 51 -6.46 -13.12 1.34
C ILE A 51 -5.41 -13.16 2.45
N CYS A 52 -4.14 -12.97 2.07
CA CYS A 52 -3.04 -12.85 3.01
C CYS A 52 -2.58 -11.39 3.09
N PHE A 53 -1.82 -11.06 4.13
CA PHE A 53 -1.28 -9.70 4.30
C PHE A 53 -0.43 -9.26 3.10
N HIS A 54 0.25 -10.21 2.43
CA HIS A 54 1.04 -9.94 1.23
C HIS A 54 0.18 -9.50 0.03
N THR A 55 -1.10 -9.87 -0.02
CA THR A 55 -2.04 -9.39 -1.05
C THR A 55 -2.17 -7.87 -1.03
N LEU A 56 -2.11 -7.22 0.14
CA LEU A 56 -2.12 -5.75 0.22
C LEU A 56 -0.94 -5.13 -0.52
N ARG A 57 0.23 -5.77 -0.42
CA ARG A 57 1.43 -5.33 -1.14
C ARG A 57 1.30 -5.54 -2.64
N HIS A 58 0.64 -6.62 -3.06
CA HIS A 58 0.27 -6.83 -4.46
C HIS A 58 -0.69 -5.75 -4.98
N THR A 59 -1.73 -5.41 -4.20
CA THR A 59 -2.68 -4.36 -4.54
C THR A 59 -1.99 -2.99 -4.68
N CYS A 60 -1.11 -2.63 -3.74
CA CYS A 60 -0.31 -1.40 -3.84
C CYS A 60 0.53 -1.35 -5.13
N ALA A 61 1.22 -2.44 -5.46
CA ALA A 61 1.99 -2.54 -6.69
C ALA A 61 1.12 -2.37 -7.96
N SER A 62 -0.06 -3.00 -7.99
CA SER A 62 -1.01 -2.84 -9.09
C SER A 62 -1.50 -1.40 -9.22
N HIS A 63 -1.81 -0.71 -8.12
CA HIS A 63 -2.22 0.70 -8.14
C HIS A 63 -1.11 1.62 -8.66
N LEU A 64 0.14 1.38 -8.25
CA LEU A 64 1.29 2.15 -8.76
C LEU A 64 1.50 1.91 -10.26
N ALA A 65 1.37 0.66 -10.72
CA ALA A 65 1.45 0.34 -12.14
C ALA A 65 0.34 0.99 -12.97
N MET A 66 -0.88 1.07 -12.42
CA MET A 66 -2.00 1.79 -13.04
C MET A 66 -1.80 3.29 -13.08
N SER A 67 -1.06 3.85 -12.11
CA SER A 67 -0.72 5.28 -12.04
C SER A 67 0.44 5.67 -12.96
N GLU A 68 0.82 4.79 -13.89
CA GLU A 68 1.87 4.99 -14.90
C GLU A 68 3.28 5.15 -14.32
N ALA A 69 3.51 4.70 -13.07
CA ALA A 69 4.84 4.69 -12.48
C ALA A 69 5.76 3.73 -13.22
N SER A 70 7.02 4.13 -13.41
CA SER A 70 8.02 3.28 -14.04
C SER A 70 8.34 2.05 -13.17
N THR A 71 8.74 0.96 -13.81
CA THR A 71 9.14 -0.29 -13.12
C THR A 71 10.23 -0.06 -12.07
N LEU A 72 11.10 0.94 -12.28
CA LEU A 72 12.16 1.32 -11.34
C LEU A 72 11.60 2.05 -10.12
N GLU A 73 10.66 2.97 -10.30
CA GLU A 73 9.99 3.67 -9.20
C GLU A 73 9.16 2.69 -8.36
N ILE A 74 8.46 1.77 -9.01
CA ILE A 74 7.70 0.70 -8.31
C ILE A 74 8.65 -0.18 -7.49
N ALA A 75 9.82 -0.52 -8.04
CA ALA A 75 10.82 -1.30 -7.32
C ALA A 75 11.37 -0.55 -6.09
N ALA A 76 11.62 0.75 -6.21
CA ALA A 76 12.11 1.60 -5.13
C ALA A 76 11.06 1.78 -4.02
N ILE A 77 9.80 2.08 -4.37
CA ILE A 77 8.70 2.28 -3.42
C ILE A 77 8.38 1.00 -2.66
N LEU A 78 8.38 -0.14 -3.34
CA LEU A 78 8.14 -1.42 -2.68
C LEU A 78 9.38 -1.92 -1.95
N GLY A 79 10.59 -1.48 -2.31
CA GLY A 79 11.84 -2.02 -1.76
C GLY A 79 12.15 -3.43 -2.27
N HIS A 80 11.83 -3.71 -3.54
CA HIS A 80 12.15 -5.00 -4.15
C HIS A 80 13.65 -5.08 -4.45
N LYS A 81 14.30 -6.15 -3.98
CA LYS A 81 15.74 -6.38 -4.23
C LYS A 81 16.04 -6.66 -5.71
N THR A 82 15.07 -7.17 -6.47
CA THR A 82 15.24 -7.55 -7.88
C THR A 82 14.08 -7.08 -8.74
N LEU A 83 14.41 -6.60 -9.95
CA LEU A 83 13.43 -6.14 -10.94
C LEU A 83 12.53 -7.28 -11.45
N ALA A 84 12.98 -8.53 -11.32
CA ALA A 84 12.21 -9.73 -11.65
C ALA A 84 10.90 -9.83 -10.85
N MET A 85 10.87 -9.35 -9.60
CA MET A 85 9.64 -9.32 -8.79
C MET A 85 8.62 -8.30 -9.30
N VAL A 86 9.08 -7.24 -9.97
CA VAL A 86 8.22 -6.17 -10.51
C VAL A 86 7.68 -6.51 -11.91
N LYS A 87 8.39 -7.37 -12.67
CA LYS A 87 7.91 -7.88 -13.97
C LYS A 87 6.51 -8.50 -13.91
N ARG A 88 6.07 -8.99 -12.74
CA ARG A 88 4.70 -9.49 -12.56
C ARG A 88 3.63 -8.42 -12.85
N TYR A 89 3.94 -7.13 -12.71
CA TYR A 89 3.02 -6.01 -12.95
C TYR A 89 3.32 -5.24 -14.24
N SER A 90 4.41 -5.56 -14.96
CA SER A 90 4.78 -4.85 -16.19
C SER A 90 3.78 -5.05 -17.32
N HIS A 91 2.88 -6.03 -17.23
CA HIS A 91 1.79 -6.18 -18.19
C HIS A 91 0.74 -5.06 -18.04
N LEU A 92 0.53 -4.53 -16.82
CA LEU A 92 -0.35 -3.39 -16.59
C LEU A 92 0.24 -2.11 -17.20
N SER A 93 1.57 -1.99 -17.25
CA SER A 93 2.24 -0.86 -17.89
C SER A 93 2.20 -0.91 -19.43
N ILE A 94 1.84 -2.03 -20.07
CA ILE A 94 1.69 -2.09 -21.53
C ILE A 94 0.55 -1.18 -22.00
N SER A 95 -0.56 -1.15 -21.26
CA SER A 95 -1.67 -0.22 -21.53
C SER A 95 -1.24 1.25 -21.35
N SER A 96 -0.40 1.53 -20.36
CA SER A 96 0.18 2.86 -20.14
C SER A 96 1.20 3.25 -21.23
N MET A 97 2.02 2.31 -21.74
CA MET A 97 2.93 2.56 -22.86
C MET A 97 2.17 2.93 -24.13
N ALA A 98 1.05 2.25 -24.43
CA ALA A 98 0.20 2.59 -25.56
C ALA A 98 -0.39 4.01 -25.42
N LYS A 99 -0.83 4.41 -24.22
CA LYS A 99 -1.29 5.78 -23.95
C LYS A 99 -0.17 6.82 -24.09
N THR A 100 1.02 6.51 -23.60
CA THR A 100 2.20 7.39 -23.75
C THR A 100 2.57 7.58 -25.21
N LEU A 101 2.55 6.50 -26.00
CA LEU A 101 2.76 6.57 -27.45
C LEU A 101 1.66 7.37 -28.16
N GLN A 102 0.39 7.18 -27.80
CA GLN A 102 -0.71 7.98 -28.35
C GLN A 102 -0.55 9.47 -28.03
N ARG A 103 -0.12 9.80 -26.80
CA ARG A 103 0.19 11.18 -26.41
C ARG A 103 1.33 11.74 -27.24
N MET A 104 2.44 11.01 -27.36
CA MET A 104 3.59 11.45 -28.16
C MET A 104 3.22 11.62 -29.63
N ASN A 105 2.44 10.69 -30.19
CA ASN A 105 1.94 10.77 -31.56
C ASN A 105 1.04 11.99 -31.76
N LYS A 106 0.19 12.32 -30.79
CA LYS A 106 -0.66 13.51 -30.83
C LYS A 106 0.15 14.80 -30.81
N GLU A 107 1.17 14.91 -29.96
CA GLU A 107 2.00 16.11 -29.87
C GLU A 107 2.91 16.27 -31.11
N VAL A 108 3.46 15.18 -31.64
CA VAL A 108 4.41 15.23 -32.76
C VAL A 108 3.72 15.37 -34.12
N LEU A 109 2.53 14.80 -34.31
CA LEU A 109 1.84 14.80 -35.61
C LEU A 109 0.77 15.89 -35.75
N ASN A 110 0.39 16.61 -34.69
CA ASN A 110 -0.56 17.73 -34.79
C ASN A 110 0.09 19.05 -35.26
N ASP A 111 1.41 19.08 -35.47
CA ASP A 111 2.16 20.24 -35.99
C ASP A 111 2.26 20.26 -37.54
N VAL A 112 1.37 19.57 -38.25
CA VAL A 112 1.26 19.61 -39.74
C VAL A 112 -0.08 20.19 -40.19
#